data_AF-A0A2M6YY38-F1
#
_entry.id   AF-A0A2M6YY38-F1
#
_cell.length_a   1.000
_cell.length_b   1.000
_cell.length_c   1.000
_cell.angle_alpha   90.00
_cell.angle_beta   90.00
_cell.angle_gamma   90.00
#
_symmetry.space_group_name_H-M   'P 1'
#
loop_
_entity.id
_entity.type
_entity.pdbx_description
1 polymer ?
#
loop_
_entity_poly.entity_id
_entity_poly.type
_entity_poly.pdbx_seq_one_letter_code
_entity_poly.pdbx_strand_id
1 'polypeptide(L)' 'MPQRRRHEMGSGGFCVCTKCGEKIPHRRGVPCQDELCPKCGTKLLREGSYHHQLWKKGKSEEGLSS' A
#
# COMPACT_ATOMS: atom_id res chain seq x y z
N MET A 1 -14.25 -10.35 25.24
CA MET A 1 -13.02 -9.53 25.16
C MET A 1 -12.35 -9.77 23.81
N PRO A 2 -12.61 -8.99 22.75
CA PRO A 2 -11.94 -9.22 21.47
C PRO A 2 -10.48 -8.78 21.54
N GLN A 3 -9.59 -9.69 21.16
CA GLN A 3 -8.14 -9.56 21.11
C GLN A 3 -7.70 -8.17 20.61
N ARG A 4 -7.01 -7.41 21.46
CA ARG A 4 -6.15 -6.30 21.05
C ARG A 4 -5.00 -6.88 20.24
N ARG A 5 -5.23 -7.11 18.94
CA ARG A 5 -4.17 -7.41 17.98
C ARG A 5 -3.30 -6.17 17.91
N ARG A 6 -2.16 -6.23 18.60
CA ARG A 6 -1.04 -5.32 18.38
C ARG A 6 -0.73 -5.37 16.90
N HIS A 7 -1.19 -4.36 16.16
CA HIS A 7 -0.67 -4.10 14.83
C HIS A 7 0.74 -3.59 15.05
N GLU A 8 1.69 -4.52 15.04
CA GLU A 8 3.09 -4.23 14.79
C GLU A 8 3.15 -3.46 13.48
N MET A 9 3.20 -2.14 13.59
CA MET A 9 3.43 -1.21 12.49
C MET A 9 4.90 -1.37 12.10
N GLY A 10 5.21 -2.49 11.44
CA GLY A 10 6.56 -2.86 11.03
C GLY A 10 7.21 -1.71 10.28
N SER A 11 8.30 -1.21 10.86
CA SER A 11 9.14 -0.09 10.43
C SER A 11 9.90 -0.35 9.12
N GLY A 12 9.33 -1.14 8.22
CA GLY A 12 9.85 -1.50 6.90
C GLY A 12 8.67 -1.87 6.00
N GLY A 13 8.24 -0.92 5.17
CA GLY A 13 7.26 -1.19 4.12
C GLY A 13 7.99 -1.55 2.83
N PHE A 14 7.37 -2.35 1.97
CA PHE A 14 7.81 -2.49 0.59
C PHE A 14 6.96 -1.57 -0.30
N CYS A 15 7.53 -1.00 -1.34
CA CYS A 15 6.74 -0.32 -2.36
C CYS A 15 6.28 -1.37 -3.38
N VAL A 16 4.97 -1.53 -3.50
CA VAL A 16 4.31 -2.49 -4.38
C VAL A 16 3.66 -1.78 -5.54
N CYS A 17 3.89 -2.30 -6.73
CA CYS A 17 3.29 -1.86 -7.96
C CYS A 17 1.82 -2.28 -8.01
N THR A 18 0.94 -1.30 -8.15
CA THR A 18 -0.52 -1.51 -8.26
C THR A 18 -0.94 -2.15 -9.59
N LYS A 19 -0.12 -2.00 -10.62
CA LYS A 19 -0.39 -2.45 -12.00
C LYS A 19 0.17 -3.85 -12.29
N CYS A 20 1.30 -4.17 -11.67
CA CYS A 20 2.13 -5.33 -12.01
C CYS A 20 2.45 -6.22 -10.80
N GLY A 21 2.25 -5.75 -9.58
CA GLY A 21 2.54 -6.50 -8.35
C GLY A 21 4.02 -6.54 -7.93
N GLU A 22 4.92 -5.89 -8.68
CA GLU A 22 6.35 -5.78 -8.34
C GLU A 22 6.57 -5.19 -6.94
N LYS A 23 7.47 -5.79 -6.16
CA LYS A 23 7.75 -5.38 -4.78
C LYS A 23 9.19 -4.92 -4.66
N ILE A 24 9.39 -3.66 -4.31
CA ILE A 24 10.73 -3.10 -4.08
C ILE A 24 10.88 -2.65 -2.62
N PRO A 25 12.10 -2.70 -2.06
CA PRO A 25 12.34 -2.16 -0.72
C PRO A 25 12.11 -0.64 -0.72
N HIS A 26 11.28 -0.16 0.19
CA HIS A 26 11.04 1.28 0.32
C HIS A 26 12.31 2.02 0.74
N ARG A 27 12.67 3.06 -0.01
CA ARG A 27 13.78 3.95 0.35
C ARG A 27 13.34 4.98 1.37
N ARG A 28 14.05 5.06 2.49
CA ARG A 28 13.85 6.12 3.49
C ARG A 28 14.14 7.48 2.87
N GLY A 29 13.22 8.42 3.05
CA GLY A 29 13.32 9.78 2.49
C GLY A 29 12.68 9.95 1.12
N VAL A 30 12.32 8.88 0.41
CA VAL A 30 11.62 8.96 -0.89
C VAL A 30 10.27 8.24 -0.76
N PRO A 31 9.14 8.93 -0.96
CA PRO A 31 7.84 8.27 -0.88
C PRO A 31 7.64 7.33 -2.08
N CYS A 32 7.06 6.14 -1.87
CA CYS A 32 6.87 5.14 -2.94
C CYS A 32 6.17 5.68 -4.20
N GLN A 33 5.27 6.66 -4.03
CA GLN A 33 4.52 7.28 -5.12
C GLN A 33 5.39 8.17 -6.05
N ASP A 34 6.57 8.56 -5.59
CA ASP A 34 7.57 9.31 -6.36
C ASP A 34 8.49 8.35 -7.14
N GLU A 35 8.63 7.11 -6.65
CA GLU A 35 9.33 6.06 -7.38
C GLU A 35 8.44 5.41 -8.45
N LEU A 36 9.03 5.20 -9.63
CA LEU A 36 8.39 4.50 -10.75
C LEU A 36 8.84 3.03 -10.77
N CYS A 37 7.90 2.15 -11.08
CA CYS A 37 8.17 0.73 -11.19
C CYS A 37 9.10 0.42 -12.37
N PRO A 38 10.22 -0.28 -12.16
CA PRO A 38 11.14 -0.62 -13.25
C PRO A 38 10.55 -1.62 -14.26
N LYS A 39 9.48 -2.34 -13.91
CA LYS A 39 8.80 -3.28 -14.81
C LYS A 39 7.78 -2.63 -15.74
N CYS A 40 7.06 -1.60 -15.26
CA CYS A 40 5.89 -1.07 -15.98
C CYS A 40 5.78 0.46 -16.00
N GLY A 41 6.66 1.18 -15.30
CA GLY A 41 6.69 2.65 -15.24
C GLY A 41 5.57 3.30 -14.43
N THR A 42 4.80 2.54 -13.63
CA THR A 42 3.74 3.11 -12.78
C THR A 42 4.27 3.54 -11.41
N LYS A 43 3.61 4.50 -10.76
CA LYS A 43 3.88 4.89 -9.38
C LYS A 43 3.67 3.71 -8.42
N LEU A 44 4.57 3.55 -7.47
CA LEU A 44 4.50 2.46 -6.49
C LEU A 44 3.69 2.88 -5.25
N LEU A 45 3.17 1.90 -4.52
CA LEU A 45 2.37 2.11 -3.33
C LEU A 45 2.95 1.36 -2.13
N ARG A 46 2.97 1.98 -0.96
CA ARG A 46 3.54 1.35 0.24
C ARG A 46 2.66 0.20 0.75
N GLU A 47 3.19 -1.02 0.74
CA GLU A 47 2.62 -2.23 1.33
C GLU A 47 2.58 -2.09 2.85
N GLY A 48 1.43 -2.41 3.44
CA GLY A 48 1.24 -2.44 4.90
C GLY A 48 0.79 -1.13 5.55
N SER A 49 0.64 -0.03 4.81
CA SER A 49 0.00 1.18 5.37
C SER A 49 -1.51 0.95 5.57
N TYR A 50 -2.09 1.52 6.63
CA TYR A 50 -3.54 1.53 6.89
C TYR A 50 -4.34 2.01 5.64
N HIS A 51 -3.75 2.91 4.87
CA HIS A 51 -4.31 3.41 3.61
C HIS A 51 -4.39 2.35 2.49
N HIS A 52 -3.49 1.36 2.47
CA HIS A 52 -3.55 0.23 1.54
C HIS A 52 -4.68 -0.76 1.89
N GLN A 53 -4.99 -0.91 3.18
CA GLN A 53 -6.14 -1.70 3.62
C GLN A 53 -7.46 -1.04 3.21
N LEU A 54 -7.57 0.28 3.39
CA LEU A 54 -8.75 1.03 2.94
C LEU A 54 -8.90 0.99 1.42
N TRP A 55 -7.81 1.08 0.64
CA TRP A 55 -7.90 0.98 -0.82
C TRP A 55 -8.32 -0.43 -1.30
N LYS A 56 -7.83 -1.50 -0.66
CA LYS A 56 -8.35 -2.86 -0.93
C LYS A 56 -9.84 -2.99 -0.58
N LYS A 57 -10.30 -2.27 0.45
CA LYS A 57 -11.68 -2.31 0.95
C LYS A 57 -12.63 -1.38 0.16
N GLY A 58 -12.14 -0.25 -0.34
CA GLY A 58 -12.88 0.74 -1.12
C GLY A 58 -13.22 0.29 -2.54
N LYS A 59 -12.54 -0.75 -3.06
CA LYS A 59 -13.00 -1.47 -4.26
C LYS A 59 -14.34 -2.21 -4.09
N SER A 60 -14.96 -2.15 -2.90
CA SER A 60 -16.30 -2.67 -2.63
C SER A 60 -17.31 -1.62 -2.10
N GLU A 61 -16.97 -0.32 -2.08
CA GLU A 61 -17.81 0.71 -1.43
C GLU A 61 -18.12 1.95 -2.30
N GLU A 62 -17.59 2.06 -3.54
CA GLU A 62 -18.08 3.03 -4.55
C GLU A 62 -19.39 2.55 -5.20
N GLY A 63 -20.33 2.13 -4.37
CA GLY A 63 -21.72 1.84 -4.70
C GLY A 63 -22.70 2.47 -3.71
N LEU A 64 -22.25 3.38 -2.83
CA LEU A 64 -23.12 4.10 -1.92
C LEU A 64 -22.81 5.60 -1.90
N SER A 65 -23.15 6.25 -3.00
CA SER A 65 -23.53 7.67 -3.01
C SER A 65 -24.93 7.74 -3.60
N SER A 66 -25.95 7.68 -2.73
CA SER A 66 -27.30 8.20 -2.99
C SER A 66 -27.54 9.35 -2.04
#